data_AF-A0A521GP11-F1
#
_entry.id   AF-A0A521GP11-F1
#
_cell.length_a   1.000
_cell.length_b   1.000
_cell.length_c   1.000
_cell.angle_alpha   90.00
_cell.angle_beta   90.00
_cell.angle_gamma   90.00
#
_symmetry.space_group_name_H-M   'P 1'
#
loop_
_entity.id
_entity.type
_entity.pdbx_description
1 polymer ?
#
loop_
_entity_poly.entity_id
_entity_poly.type
_entity_poly.pdbx_seq_one_letter_code
_entity_poly.pdbx_strand_id
1 'polypeptide(L)'
;MSLFDTLIVQPIFNLLIAIYGILPGSDFGIALIIFTVIVRLVMWPLVKKQLHQTKVMRAIQPELKKIKAKAKGNRQLEAQLMMELYRERGVSPFGSIGLLLIQLPIFIALFRVIQIMTIHRDQIATFTYDFLEKLGPINAIITDANHQFNESLLGIVNLTKHAVGSEGIYIPLLLLAAIASVLQYIQSKQTMPVPSEQKRLRDIMKESATGKQADQAEISAAMSQNMIKIFPFITFFVAIYLPGALVLYYAASSGVAVIQQKIVLGRDIEEMEDLADAPNTPKKKPQKPATPEVATAEQRAESADEAEVISEPPTPTQKAQKPNTRKSGRKKKGRR
;
A
#
# COMPACT_ATOMS: atom_id res chain seq x y z
N MET A 1 -23.69 8.42 17.11
CA MET A 1 -22.90 7.96 15.95
C MET A 1 -22.04 9.10 15.46
N SER A 2 -20.74 8.86 15.24
CA SER A 2 -19.86 9.81 14.56
C SER A 2 -20.12 9.82 13.04
N LEU A 3 -19.60 10.83 12.31
CA LEU A 3 -19.70 10.86 10.84
C LEU A 3 -19.00 9.64 10.19
N PHE A 4 -17.89 9.18 10.76
CA PHE A 4 -17.23 7.95 10.32
C PHE A 4 -18.12 6.71 10.54
N ASP A 5 -18.89 6.71 11.63
CA ASP A 5 -19.78 5.61 11.96
C ASP A 5 -20.89 5.50 10.92
N THR A 6 -21.56 6.61 10.63
CA THR A 6 -22.68 6.64 9.68
C THR A 6 -22.24 6.39 8.24
N LEU A 7 -21.08 6.93 7.81
CA LEU A 7 -20.66 6.84 6.41
C LEU A 7 -19.85 5.59 6.07
N ILE A 8 -19.13 5.01 7.03
CA ILE A 8 -18.19 3.90 6.76
C ILE A 8 -18.56 2.67 7.58
N VAL A 9 -18.69 2.79 8.91
CA VAL A 9 -18.92 1.63 9.78
C VAL A 9 -20.30 1.02 9.53
N GLN A 10 -21.35 1.84 9.48
CA GLN A 10 -22.73 1.39 9.38
C GLN A 10 -23.03 0.69 8.05
N PRO A 11 -22.61 1.18 6.87
CA PRO A 11 -22.82 0.44 5.62
C PRO A 11 -22.09 -0.90 5.61
N ILE A 12 -20.86 -0.94 6.13
CA ILE A 12 -20.08 -2.17 6.23
C ILE A 12 -20.73 -3.17 7.20
N PHE A 13 -21.18 -2.69 8.36
CA PHE A 13 -21.92 -3.47 9.34
C PHE A 13 -23.18 -4.08 8.72
N ASN A 14 -23.98 -3.27 8.03
CA ASN A 14 -25.23 -3.70 7.44
C ASN A 14 -25.03 -4.68 6.29
N LEU A 15 -23.95 -4.54 5.51
CA LEU A 15 -23.60 -5.54 4.51
C LEU A 15 -23.26 -6.88 5.17
N LEU A 16 -22.47 -6.88 6.24
CA LEU A 16 -22.11 -8.11 6.95
C LEU A 16 -23.32 -8.77 7.62
N ILE A 17 -24.17 -8.00 8.31
CA ILE A 17 -25.34 -8.52 9.01
C ILE A 17 -26.43 -9.00 8.02
N ALA A 18 -26.55 -8.34 6.85
CA ALA A 18 -27.44 -8.80 5.79
C ALA A 18 -26.99 -10.18 5.27
N ILE A 19 -25.69 -10.36 5.01
CA ILE A 19 -25.13 -11.66 4.60
C ILE A 19 -25.38 -12.71 5.68
N TYR A 20 -25.15 -12.37 6.96
CA TYR A 20 -25.43 -13.25 8.09
C TYR A 20 -26.91 -13.66 8.19
N GLY A 21 -27.83 -12.72 7.99
CA GLY A 21 -29.26 -12.93 8.11
C GLY A 21 -29.90 -13.73 6.97
N ILE A 22 -29.32 -13.72 5.77
CA ILE A 22 -29.80 -14.51 4.63
C ILE A 22 -29.12 -15.89 4.54
N LEU A 23 -27.99 -16.08 5.21
CA LEU A 23 -27.23 -17.31 5.15
C LEU A 23 -27.94 -18.42 5.97
N PRO A 24 -28.15 -19.63 5.40
CA PRO A 24 -28.72 -20.73 6.16
C PRO A 24 -27.79 -21.12 7.31
N GLY A 25 -28.34 -21.18 8.53
CA GLY A 25 -27.59 -21.47 9.75
C GLY A 25 -26.82 -20.27 10.33
N SER A 26 -26.89 -19.10 9.67
CA SER A 26 -26.32 -17.83 10.16
C SER A 26 -24.90 -17.98 10.72
N ASP A 27 -24.02 -18.64 9.97
CA ASP A 27 -22.62 -18.83 10.36
C ASP A 27 -21.82 -17.54 10.15
N PHE A 28 -21.32 -16.96 11.25
CA PHE A 28 -20.58 -15.71 11.19
C PHE A 28 -19.29 -15.80 10.39
N GLY A 29 -18.59 -16.93 10.46
CA GLY A 29 -17.36 -17.14 9.71
C GLY A 29 -17.56 -17.15 8.21
N ILE A 30 -18.57 -17.89 7.72
CA ILE A 30 -18.94 -17.90 6.31
C ILE A 30 -19.41 -16.51 5.88
N ALA A 31 -20.24 -15.84 6.68
CA ALA A 31 -20.70 -14.50 6.38
C ALA A 31 -19.52 -13.52 6.21
N LEU A 32 -18.52 -13.61 7.08
CA LEU A 32 -17.32 -12.79 7.01
C LEU A 32 -16.46 -13.10 5.78
N ILE A 33 -16.32 -14.37 5.38
CA ILE A 33 -15.62 -14.75 4.14
C ILE A 33 -16.34 -14.17 2.92
N ILE A 34 -17.66 -14.35 2.82
CA ILE A 34 -18.47 -13.84 1.70
C ILE A 34 -18.36 -12.31 1.64
N PHE A 35 -18.53 -11.64 2.77
CA PHE A 35 -18.34 -10.20 2.89
C PHE A 35 -16.98 -9.77 2.32
N THR A 36 -15.91 -10.45 2.72
CA THR A 36 -14.55 -10.13 2.30
C THR A 36 -14.37 -10.27 0.79
N VAL A 37 -14.93 -11.35 0.20
CA VAL A 37 -14.92 -11.56 -1.25
C VAL A 37 -15.65 -10.43 -1.96
N ILE A 38 -16.85 -10.06 -1.51
CA ILE A 38 -17.64 -8.97 -2.11
C ILE A 38 -16.88 -7.65 -2.09
N VAL A 39 -16.34 -7.24 -0.94
CA VAL A 39 -15.58 -5.99 -0.82
C VAL A 39 -14.37 -6.00 -1.75
N ARG A 40 -13.63 -7.12 -1.80
CA ARG A 40 -12.48 -7.27 -2.70
C ARG A 40 -12.86 -7.21 -4.17
N LEU A 41 -14.02 -7.74 -4.56
CA LEU A 41 -14.53 -7.66 -5.94
C LEU A 41 -14.94 -6.22 -6.30
N VAL A 42 -15.59 -5.50 -5.39
CA VAL A 42 -15.90 -4.07 -5.58
C VAL A 42 -14.63 -3.23 -5.73
N MET A 43 -13.56 -3.59 -5.01
CA MET A 43 -12.25 -2.93 -5.12
C MET A 43 -11.43 -3.37 -6.34
N TRP A 44 -11.89 -4.33 -7.13
CA TRP A 44 -11.17 -4.87 -8.29
C TRP A 44 -10.59 -3.81 -9.26
N PRO A 45 -11.34 -2.79 -9.74
CA PRO A 45 -10.79 -1.81 -10.68
C PRO A 45 -9.64 -1.00 -10.08
N LEU A 46 -9.71 -0.72 -8.78
CA LEU A 46 -8.65 -0.02 -8.05
C LEU A 46 -7.41 -0.91 -7.92
N VAL A 47 -7.60 -2.17 -7.50
CA VAL A 47 -6.51 -3.16 -7.37
C VAL A 47 -5.83 -3.39 -8.72
N LYS A 48 -6.59 -3.51 -9.82
CA LYS A 48 -6.03 -3.66 -11.18
C LYS A 48 -5.10 -2.49 -11.53
N LYS A 49 -5.53 -1.25 -11.31
CA LYS A 49 -4.71 -0.04 -11.57
C LYS A 49 -3.40 -0.04 -10.76
N GLN A 50 -3.46 -0.45 -9.50
CA GLN A 50 -2.28 -0.48 -8.64
C GLN A 50 -1.29 -1.57 -9.06
N LEU A 51 -1.78 -2.76 -9.40
CA LEU A 51 -0.93 -3.86 -9.87
C LEU A 51 -0.27 -3.53 -11.20
N HIS A 52 -0.97 -2.81 -12.08
CA HIS A 52 -0.36 -2.28 -13.30
C HIS A 52 0.83 -1.36 -12.99
N GLN A 53 0.68 -0.42 -12.04
CA GLN A 53 1.79 0.44 -11.59
C GLN A 53 2.95 -0.39 -11.03
N THR A 54 2.67 -1.46 -10.28
CA THR A 54 3.70 -2.40 -9.79
C THR A 54 4.46 -3.07 -10.94
N LYS A 55 3.76 -3.48 -12.02
CA LYS A 55 4.42 -4.04 -13.22
C LYS A 55 5.31 -3.03 -13.92
N VAL A 56 4.81 -1.81 -14.18
CA VAL A 56 5.62 -0.78 -14.83
C VAL A 56 6.85 -0.46 -13.99
N MET A 57 6.69 -0.37 -12.66
CA MET A 57 7.82 -0.19 -11.73
C MET A 57 8.84 -1.33 -11.80
N ARG A 58 8.42 -2.57 -12.08
CA ARG A 58 9.33 -3.71 -12.33
C ARG A 58 10.02 -3.58 -13.68
N ALA A 59 9.30 -3.17 -14.73
CA ALA A 59 9.84 -3.02 -16.07
C ALA A 59 10.94 -1.94 -16.17
N ILE A 60 10.84 -0.87 -15.37
CA ILE A 60 11.82 0.23 -15.37
C ILE A 60 13.04 -0.01 -14.47
N GLN A 61 13.06 -1.08 -13.66
CA GLN A 61 14.22 -1.44 -12.82
C GLN A 61 15.58 -1.44 -13.56
N PRO A 62 15.73 -2.00 -14.78
CA PRO A 62 17.00 -1.93 -15.51
C PRO A 62 17.41 -0.50 -15.88
N GLU A 63 16.46 0.39 -16.19
CA GLU A 63 16.74 1.79 -16.49
C GLU A 63 17.15 2.57 -15.24
N LEU A 64 16.54 2.28 -14.10
CA LEU A 64 16.96 2.80 -12.79
C LEU A 64 18.41 2.41 -12.46
N LYS A 65 18.82 1.17 -12.78
CA LYS A 65 20.22 0.74 -12.64
C LYS A 65 21.18 1.53 -13.54
N LYS A 66 20.78 1.82 -14.79
CA LYS A 66 21.57 2.63 -15.73
C LYS A 66 21.73 4.08 -15.24
N ILE A 67 20.65 4.70 -14.77
CA ILE A 67 20.67 6.06 -14.20
C ILE A 67 21.69 6.15 -13.07
N LYS A 68 21.67 5.16 -12.18
CA LYS A 68 22.59 5.11 -11.05
C LYS A 68 24.06 4.96 -11.48
N ALA A 69 24.33 4.13 -12.49
CA ALA A 69 25.67 4.01 -13.07
C ALA A 69 26.12 5.33 -13.72
N LYS A 70 25.22 6.05 -14.40
CA LYS A 70 25.48 7.37 -14.99
C LYS A 70 25.74 8.44 -13.93
N ALA A 71 25.01 8.40 -12.81
CA ALA A 71 25.12 9.39 -11.74
C ALA A 71 26.43 9.31 -10.94
N LYS A 72 27.19 8.20 -11.03
CA LYS A 72 28.52 8.00 -10.42
C LYS A 72 28.61 8.45 -8.95
N GLY A 73 27.53 8.25 -8.17
CA GLY A 73 27.46 8.61 -6.75
C GLY A 73 26.92 10.02 -6.44
N ASN A 74 26.61 10.85 -7.45
CA ASN A 74 25.90 12.11 -7.26
C ASN A 74 24.40 11.86 -7.01
N ARG A 75 24.00 11.86 -5.74
CA ARG A 75 22.61 11.64 -5.30
C ARG A 75 21.61 12.62 -5.89
N GLN A 76 22.01 13.87 -6.11
CA GLN A 76 21.10 14.88 -6.62
C GLN A 76 20.80 14.64 -8.09
N LEU A 77 21.82 14.29 -8.87
CA LEU A 77 21.68 13.89 -10.27
C LEU A 77 20.88 12.58 -10.41
N GLU A 78 21.15 11.58 -9.55
CA GLU A 78 20.39 10.33 -9.51
C GLU A 78 18.90 10.58 -9.27
N ALA A 79 18.56 11.38 -8.25
CA ALA A 79 17.17 11.69 -7.93
C ALA A 79 16.46 12.45 -9.07
N GLN A 80 17.16 13.36 -9.75
CA GLN A 80 16.60 14.10 -10.89
C GLN A 80 16.29 13.17 -12.07
N LEU A 81 17.27 12.37 -12.49
CA LEU A 81 17.12 11.43 -13.61
C LEU A 81 16.06 10.36 -13.30
N MET A 82 16.00 9.86 -12.07
CA MET A 82 14.95 8.92 -11.65
C MET A 82 13.55 9.54 -11.77
N MET A 83 13.40 10.81 -11.36
CA MET A 83 12.12 11.50 -11.45
C MET A 83 11.71 11.80 -12.89
N GLU A 84 12.68 12.13 -13.75
CA GLU A 84 12.45 12.31 -15.19
C GLU A 84 11.98 11.00 -15.83
N LEU A 85 12.66 9.89 -15.53
CA LEU A 85 12.23 8.56 -15.99
C LEU A 85 10.82 8.20 -15.51
N TYR A 86 10.48 8.48 -14.24
CA TYR A 86 9.13 8.25 -13.73
C TYR A 86 8.08 9.08 -14.49
N ARG A 87 8.40 10.32 -14.86
CA ARG A 87 7.50 11.18 -15.67
C ARG A 87 7.36 10.67 -17.09
N GLU A 88 8.46 10.30 -17.75
CA GLU A 88 8.46 9.75 -19.10
C GLU A 88 7.65 8.45 -19.20
N ARG A 89 7.77 7.60 -18.17
CA ARG A 89 7.07 6.31 -18.07
C ARG A 89 5.66 6.42 -17.47
N GLY A 90 5.23 7.61 -17.06
CA GLY A 90 3.92 7.84 -16.45
C GLY A 90 3.69 7.09 -15.13
N VAL A 91 4.76 6.85 -14.37
CA VAL A 91 4.75 6.11 -13.10
C VAL A 91 4.71 7.07 -11.93
N SER A 92 3.83 6.80 -10.96
CA SER A 92 3.85 7.52 -9.68
C SER A 92 4.56 6.70 -8.61
N PRO A 93 5.61 7.22 -7.95
CA PRO A 93 6.29 6.51 -6.86
C PRO A 93 5.37 6.27 -5.66
N PHE A 94 4.29 7.04 -5.52
CA PHE A 94 3.26 6.85 -4.48
C PHE A 94 2.07 5.99 -4.92
N GLY A 95 2.05 5.53 -6.18
CA GLY A 95 0.95 4.71 -6.71
C GLY A 95 0.76 3.41 -5.93
N SER A 96 1.85 2.85 -5.39
CA SER A 96 1.85 1.64 -4.55
C SER A 96 1.33 1.87 -3.14
N ILE A 97 1.49 3.07 -2.55
CA ILE A 97 1.00 3.37 -1.19
C ILE A 97 -0.50 3.67 -1.16
N GLY A 98 -1.08 4.03 -2.30
CA GLY A 98 -2.52 4.34 -2.42
C GLY A 98 -3.43 3.18 -2.00
N LEU A 99 -2.99 1.92 -2.18
CA LEU A 99 -3.75 0.76 -1.68
C LEU A 99 -3.85 0.76 -0.16
N LEU A 100 -2.72 0.99 0.49
CA LEU A 100 -2.61 0.97 1.94
C LEU A 100 -3.48 2.05 2.59
N LEU A 101 -3.49 3.25 1.99
CA LEU A 101 -4.29 4.37 2.47
C LEU A 101 -5.80 4.10 2.41
N ILE A 102 -6.28 3.45 1.35
CA ILE A 102 -7.70 3.08 1.21
C ILE A 102 -8.03 1.88 2.11
N GLN A 103 -7.08 0.98 2.32
CA GLN A 103 -7.25 -0.21 3.16
C GLN A 103 -7.39 0.14 4.65
N LEU A 104 -6.70 1.18 5.13
CA LEU A 104 -6.67 1.58 6.54
C LEU A 104 -8.08 1.91 7.10
N PRO A 105 -8.86 2.83 6.51
CA PRO A 105 -10.22 3.12 6.96
C PRO A 105 -11.14 1.90 6.93
N ILE A 106 -11.03 1.06 5.90
CA ILE A 106 -11.81 -0.18 5.78
C ILE A 106 -11.46 -1.13 6.92
N PHE A 107 -10.16 -1.30 7.22
CA PHE A 107 -9.70 -2.14 8.31
C PHE A 107 -10.19 -1.64 9.68
N ILE A 108 -10.11 -0.33 9.94
CA ILE A 108 -10.60 0.28 11.19
C ILE A 108 -12.12 0.08 11.32
N ALA A 109 -12.86 0.28 10.23
CA ALA A 109 -14.30 0.05 10.23
C ALA A 109 -14.64 -1.42 10.50
N LEU A 110 -13.91 -2.36 9.87
CA LEU A 110 -14.10 -3.79 10.07
C LEU A 110 -13.79 -4.24 11.48
N PHE A 111 -12.69 -3.72 12.05
CA PHE A 111 -12.34 -3.98 13.43
C PHE A 111 -13.49 -3.58 14.35
N ARG A 112 -14.07 -2.40 14.14
CA ARG A 112 -15.21 -1.93 14.93
C ARG A 112 -16.47 -2.77 14.71
N VAL A 113 -16.76 -3.16 13.47
CA VAL A 113 -17.89 -4.06 13.15
C VAL A 113 -17.73 -5.40 13.87
N ILE A 114 -16.54 -5.99 13.84
CA ILE A 114 -16.26 -7.25 14.57
C ILE A 114 -16.44 -7.03 16.07
N GLN A 115 -15.98 -5.92 16.64
CA GLN A 115 -16.20 -5.62 18.06
C GLN A 115 -17.68 -5.48 18.41
N ILE A 116 -18.49 -4.82 17.57
CA ILE A 116 -19.95 -4.72 17.77
C ILE A 116 -20.57 -6.12 17.73
N MET A 117 -20.22 -6.96 16.76
CA MET A 117 -20.82 -8.29 16.60
C MET A 117 -20.40 -9.29 17.68
N THR A 118 -19.19 -9.16 18.24
CA THR A 118 -18.61 -10.18 19.12
C THR A 118 -18.59 -9.78 20.59
N ILE A 119 -18.37 -8.50 20.90
CA ILE A 119 -18.16 -7.98 22.26
C ILE A 119 -19.29 -7.04 22.67
N HIS A 120 -19.59 -6.02 21.86
CA HIS A 120 -20.57 -4.97 22.15
C HIS A 120 -21.91 -5.24 21.46
N ARG A 121 -22.45 -6.44 21.70
CA ARG A 121 -23.63 -6.97 21.00
C ARG A 121 -24.90 -6.16 21.28
N ASP A 122 -24.93 -5.43 22.39
CA ASP A 122 -25.95 -4.43 22.75
C ASP A 122 -26.08 -3.31 21.70
N GLN A 123 -25.02 -3.06 20.93
CA GLN A 123 -25.01 -2.00 19.92
C GLN A 123 -25.53 -2.46 18.56
N ILE A 124 -25.82 -3.76 18.35
CA ILE A 124 -26.26 -4.31 17.06
C ILE A 124 -27.49 -3.57 16.53
N ALA A 125 -28.51 -3.35 17.36
CA ALA A 125 -29.72 -2.62 16.98
C ALA A 125 -29.39 -1.20 16.47
N THR A 126 -28.50 -0.50 17.17
CA THR A 126 -28.13 0.89 16.84
C THR A 126 -27.51 1.04 15.45
N PHE A 127 -26.80 0.02 14.97
CA PHE A 127 -26.17 0.04 13.65
C PHE A 127 -27.03 -0.61 12.56
N THR A 128 -28.03 -1.41 12.91
CA THR A 128 -28.85 -2.13 11.93
C THR A 128 -29.82 -1.19 11.23
N TYR A 129 -30.04 -1.38 9.93
CA TYR A 129 -31.11 -0.68 9.21
C TYR A 129 -32.47 -1.34 9.48
N ASP A 130 -33.51 -0.52 9.63
CA ASP A 130 -34.87 -0.93 9.99
C ASP A 130 -35.44 -2.08 9.13
N PHE A 131 -35.08 -2.14 7.85
CA PHE A 131 -35.54 -3.20 6.95
C PHE A 131 -34.87 -4.55 7.22
N LEU A 132 -33.63 -4.55 7.73
CA LEU A 132 -32.89 -5.75 8.11
C LEU A 132 -33.32 -6.28 9.47
N GLU A 133 -33.78 -5.41 10.38
CA GLU A 133 -34.31 -5.84 11.70
C GLU A 133 -35.49 -6.81 11.59
N LYS A 134 -36.20 -6.77 10.46
CA LYS A 134 -37.35 -7.65 10.17
C LYS A 134 -36.94 -9.06 9.76
N LEU A 135 -35.67 -9.29 9.42
CA LEU A 135 -35.17 -10.62 9.10
C LEU A 135 -35.07 -11.43 10.39
N GLY A 136 -35.70 -12.61 10.42
CA GLY A 136 -35.78 -13.46 11.62
C GLY A 136 -34.45 -13.66 12.35
N PRO A 137 -33.37 -14.08 11.66
CA PRO A 137 -32.07 -14.26 12.31
C PRO A 137 -31.46 -12.98 12.89
N ILE A 138 -31.71 -11.83 12.25
CA ILE A 138 -31.22 -10.52 12.70
C ILE A 138 -32.03 -10.05 13.92
N ASN A 139 -33.35 -10.20 13.87
CA ASN A 139 -34.23 -9.92 14.98
C ASN A 139 -33.82 -10.73 16.22
N ALA A 140 -33.56 -12.03 16.04
CA ALA A 140 -33.16 -12.93 17.11
C ALA A 140 -31.88 -12.48 17.83
N ILE A 141 -30.84 -12.06 17.08
CA ILE A 141 -29.60 -11.54 17.67
C ILE A 141 -29.74 -10.12 18.23
N ILE A 142 -30.76 -9.35 17.83
CA ILE A 142 -31.08 -8.07 18.47
C ILE A 142 -31.77 -8.29 19.82
N THR A 143 -32.70 -9.25 19.89
CA THR A 143 -33.47 -9.53 21.11
C THR A 143 -32.70 -10.33 22.16
N ASP A 144 -31.88 -11.29 21.74
CA ASP A 144 -31.04 -12.10 22.63
C ASP A 144 -29.71 -12.44 21.96
N ALA A 145 -28.85 -11.43 21.88
CA ALA A 145 -27.57 -11.51 21.19
C ALA A 145 -26.60 -12.54 21.78
N ASN A 146 -26.74 -12.88 23.06
CA ASN A 146 -25.77 -13.73 23.76
C ASN A 146 -25.99 -15.22 23.47
N HIS A 147 -27.24 -15.63 23.19
CA HIS A 147 -27.57 -17.04 22.95
C HIS A 147 -27.84 -17.35 21.48
N GLN A 148 -28.27 -16.36 20.70
CA GLN A 148 -28.69 -16.58 19.31
C GLN A 148 -27.59 -16.33 18.29
N PHE A 149 -26.50 -15.66 18.67
CA PHE A 149 -25.42 -15.35 17.75
C PHE A 149 -24.50 -16.56 17.55
N ASN A 150 -24.54 -17.12 16.35
CA ASN A 150 -23.59 -18.14 15.91
C ASN A 150 -22.26 -17.48 15.48
N GLU A 151 -21.32 -17.41 16.43
CA GLU A 151 -19.96 -16.88 16.25
C GLU A 151 -18.94 -17.83 15.59
N SER A 152 -19.37 -19.01 15.17
CA SER A 152 -18.47 -20.02 14.66
C SER A 152 -18.13 -19.81 13.18
N LEU A 153 -17.03 -20.44 12.75
CA LEU A 153 -16.75 -20.76 11.36
C LEU A 153 -16.99 -22.26 11.16
N LEU A 154 -17.94 -22.58 10.27
CA LEU A 154 -18.35 -23.95 9.93
C LEU A 154 -18.80 -24.78 11.13
N GLY A 155 -19.24 -24.15 12.23
CA GLY A 155 -19.55 -24.85 13.49
C GLY A 155 -18.35 -25.36 14.28
N ILE A 156 -17.11 -25.18 13.80
CA ILE A 156 -15.90 -25.83 14.37
C ILE A 156 -15.01 -24.82 15.09
N VAL A 157 -14.89 -23.60 14.57
CA VAL A 157 -13.93 -22.61 15.07
C VAL A 157 -14.67 -21.43 15.68
N ASN A 158 -14.54 -21.19 16.99
CA ASN A 158 -15.12 -20.02 17.63
C ASN A 158 -14.26 -18.77 17.32
N LEU A 159 -14.84 -17.80 16.61
CA LEU A 159 -14.12 -16.62 16.13
C LEU A 159 -14.02 -15.48 17.14
N THR A 160 -14.68 -15.58 18.30
CA THR A 160 -14.55 -14.58 19.39
C THR A 160 -13.29 -14.82 20.23
N LYS A 161 -12.71 -16.02 20.16
CA LYS A 161 -11.50 -16.41 20.88
C LYS A 161 -10.24 -15.85 20.24
N HIS A 162 -9.13 -15.99 20.96
CA HIS A 162 -7.77 -15.70 20.51
C HIS A 162 -7.00 -17.03 20.38
N ALA A 163 -5.99 -17.10 19.52
CA ALA A 163 -5.19 -18.32 19.38
C ALA A 163 -4.34 -18.59 20.62
N VAL A 164 -3.85 -17.53 21.25
CA VAL A 164 -3.14 -17.58 22.53
C VAL A 164 -3.82 -16.58 23.48
N GLY A 165 -4.39 -17.08 24.57
CA GLY A 165 -5.07 -16.26 25.57
C GLY A 165 -4.93 -16.81 26.98
N SER A 166 -5.70 -16.25 27.92
CA SER A 166 -5.71 -16.66 29.34
C SER A 166 -6.18 -18.11 29.54
N GLU A 167 -7.01 -18.64 28.64
CA GLU A 167 -7.49 -20.02 28.65
C GLU A 167 -6.48 -21.02 28.04
N GLY A 168 -5.32 -20.55 27.57
CA GLY A 168 -4.29 -21.36 26.92
C GLY A 168 -4.27 -21.20 25.39
N ILE A 169 -3.86 -22.27 24.70
CA ILE A 169 -3.67 -22.27 23.24
C ILE A 169 -4.89 -22.90 22.55
N TYR A 170 -5.56 -22.12 21.70
CA TYR A 170 -6.66 -22.59 20.87
C TYR A 170 -6.17 -22.96 19.46
N ILE A 171 -5.93 -24.26 19.27
CA ILE A 171 -5.30 -24.84 18.07
C ILE A 171 -5.99 -24.43 16.75
N PRO A 172 -7.32 -24.42 16.62
CA PRO A 172 -7.97 -24.03 15.36
C PRO A 172 -7.60 -22.62 14.90
N LEU A 173 -7.52 -21.64 15.82
CA LEU A 173 -7.10 -20.28 15.48
C LEU A 173 -5.59 -20.17 15.26
N LEU A 174 -4.77 -21.01 15.88
CA LEU A 174 -3.34 -21.09 15.60
C LEU A 174 -3.09 -21.54 14.15
N LEU A 175 -3.82 -22.56 13.69
CA LEU A 175 -3.77 -23.02 12.30
C LEU A 175 -4.27 -21.93 11.34
N LEU A 176 -5.35 -21.23 11.70
CA LEU A 176 -5.85 -20.11 10.90
C LEU A 176 -4.83 -18.98 10.78
N ALA A 177 -4.13 -18.63 11.87
CA ALA A 177 -3.04 -17.65 11.86
C ALA A 177 -1.87 -18.10 10.98
N ALA A 178 -1.53 -19.40 10.98
CA ALA A 178 -0.50 -19.95 10.10
C ALA A 178 -0.91 -19.84 8.62
N ILE A 179 -2.16 -20.18 8.29
CA ILE A 179 -2.72 -20.01 6.94
C ILE A 179 -2.67 -18.54 6.51
N ALA A 180 -3.11 -17.63 7.38
CA ALA A 180 -3.08 -16.20 7.15
C ALA A 180 -1.66 -15.69 6.81
N SER A 181 -0.66 -16.13 7.58
CA SER A 181 0.75 -15.81 7.37
C SER A 181 1.29 -16.37 6.04
N VAL A 182 0.96 -17.62 5.70
CA VAL A 182 1.36 -18.22 4.42
C VAL A 182 0.75 -17.46 3.23
N LEU A 183 -0.54 -17.13 3.30
CA LEU A 183 -1.21 -16.34 2.26
C LEU A 183 -0.58 -14.95 2.13
N GLN A 184 -0.23 -14.31 3.24
CA GLN A 184 0.48 -13.03 3.24
C GLN A 184 1.86 -13.13 2.56
N TYR A 185 2.60 -14.21 2.83
CA TYR A 185 3.87 -14.46 2.16
C TYR A 185 3.69 -14.58 0.64
N ILE A 186 2.72 -15.36 0.19
CA ILE A 186 2.43 -15.57 -1.23
C ILE A 186 2.03 -14.23 -1.88
N GLN A 187 1.11 -13.49 -1.26
CA GLN A 187 0.65 -12.17 -1.73
C GLN A 187 1.83 -11.17 -1.84
N SER A 188 2.67 -11.10 -0.81
CA SER A 188 3.84 -10.21 -0.79
C SER A 188 4.82 -10.57 -1.91
N LYS A 189 5.14 -11.87 -2.05
CA LYS A 189 6.03 -12.37 -3.10
C LYS A 189 5.52 -12.07 -4.51
N GLN A 190 4.21 -12.09 -4.73
CA GLN A 190 3.60 -11.80 -6.03
C GLN A 190 3.75 -10.34 -6.48
N THR A 191 3.95 -9.39 -5.56
CA THR A 191 4.04 -7.95 -5.87
C THR A 191 5.46 -7.39 -5.80
N MET A 192 6.38 -8.08 -5.14
CA MET A 192 7.79 -7.66 -5.05
C MET A 192 8.54 -7.89 -6.37
N PRO A 193 9.36 -6.93 -6.86
CA PRO A 193 10.27 -7.18 -7.97
C PRO A 193 11.21 -8.34 -7.63
N VAL A 194 11.44 -9.26 -8.55
CA VAL A 194 12.48 -10.30 -8.42
C VAL A 194 13.65 -9.86 -9.29
N PRO A 195 14.72 -9.27 -8.74
CA PRO A 195 15.91 -8.95 -9.50
C PRO A 195 16.62 -10.24 -9.90
N SER A 196 17.06 -10.32 -11.14
CA SER A 196 17.72 -11.51 -11.72
C SER A 196 19.05 -11.88 -11.05
N GLU A 197 19.72 -10.94 -10.40
CA GLU A 197 21.02 -11.15 -9.73
C GLU A 197 21.16 -10.17 -8.56
N GLN A 198 20.95 -10.62 -7.32
CA GLN A 198 21.31 -9.84 -6.14
C GLN A 198 22.11 -10.68 -5.15
N LYS A 199 23.21 -10.10 -4.68
CA LYS A 199 24.04 -10.63 -3.59
C LYS A 199 23.23 -10.65 -2.31
N ARG A 200 23.43 -11.67 -1.45
CA ARG A 200 22.73 -11.73 -0.17
C ARG A 200 23.22 -10.60 0.73
N LEU A 201 22.39 -10.14 1.66
CA LEU A 201 22.77 -9.10 2.65
C LEU A 201 24.07 -9.45 3.40
N ARG A 202 24.30 -10.75 3.65
CA ARG A 202 25.55 -11.27 4.21
C ARG A 202 26.77 -11.04 3.31
N ASP A 203 26.61 -11.21 2.00
CA ASP A 203 27.70 -11.08 1.03
C ASP A 203 28.06 -9.60 0.83
N ILE A 204 27.04 -8.73 0.78
CA ILE A 204 27.22 -7.26 0.71
C ILE A 204 27.97 -6.74 1.96
N MET A 205 27.56 -7.19 3.16
CA MET A 205 28.24 -6.79 4.40
C MET A 205 29.69 -7.29 4.47
N LYS A 206 29.99 -8.48 3.93
CA LYS A 206 31.36 -9.00 3.81
C LYS A 206 32.21 -8.17 2.86
N GLU A 207 31.69 -7.78 1.70
CA GLU A 207 32.40 -6.90 0.76
C GLU A 207 32.66 -5.51 1.35
N SER A 208 31.70 -5.00 2.13
CA SER A 208 31.82 -3.73 2.85
C SER A 208 32.94 -3.76 3.90
N ALA A 209 33.09 -4.89 4.59
CA ALA A 209 34.16 -5.11 5.55
C ALA A 209 35.56 -5.18 4.91
N THR A 210 35.64 -5.47 3.61
CA THR A 210 36.89 -5.44 2.83
C THR A 210 37.26 -4.06 2.28
N GLY A 211 36.55 -3.00 2.68
CA GLY A 211 36.86 -1.61 2.31
C GLY A 211 36.24 -1.15 0.99
N LYS A 212 35.44 -1.98 0.31
CA LYS A 212 34.59 -1.53 -0.80
C LYS A 212 33.40 -0.77 -0.24
N GLN A 213 33.08 0.40 -0.81
CA GLN A 213 31.85 1.11 -0.43
C GLN A 213 30.65 0.22 -0.72
N ALA A 214 29.87 -0.06 0.32
CA ALA A 214 28.65 -0.81 0.20
C ALA A 214 27.69 -0.05 -0.70
N ASP A 215 27.28 -0.66 -1.79
CA ASP A 215 26.30 -0.05 -2.67
C ASP A 215 24.96 0.06 -1.91
N GLN A 216 24.56 1.28 -1.57
CA GLN A 216 23.35 1.57 -0.82
C GLN A 216 22.08 1.01 -1.49
N ALA A 217 22.04 0.94 -2.83
CA ALA A 217 20.89 0.36 -3.51
C ALA A 217 20.89 -1.17 -3.39
N GLU A 218 22.04 -1.82 -3.42
CA GLU A 218 22.15 -3.26 -3.17
C GLU A 218 21.72 -3.59 -1.74
N ILE A 219 22.14 -2.78 -0.76
CA ILE A 219 21.68 -2.91 0.63
C ILE A 219 20.15 -2.73 0.71
N SER A 220 19.60 -1.67 0.10
CA SER A 220 18.17 -1.38 0.15
C SER A 220 17.33 -2.49 -0.49
N ALA A 221 17.81 -3.06 -1.60
CA ALA A 221 17.11 -4.13 -2.28
C ALA A 221 17.21 -5.45 -1.50
N ALA A 222 18.39 -5.79 -0.97
CA ALA A 222 18.56 -6.95 -0.10
C ALA A 222 17.70 -6.83 1.17
N MET A 223 17.59 -5.62 1.75
CA MET A 223 16.71 -5.33 2.88
C MET A 223 15.25 -5.58 2.53
N SER A 224 14.78 -5.05 1.39
CA SER A 224 13.40 -5.24 0.91
C SER A 224 13.05 -6.72 0.68
N GLN A 225 13.97 -7.50 0.13
CA GLN A 225 13.78 -8.94 -0.07
C GLN A 225 13.70 -9.70 1.26
N ASN A 226 14.50 -9.31 2.25
CA ASN A 226 14.44 -9.91 3.57
C ASN A 226 13.12 -9.56 4.28
N MET A 227 12.56 -8.37 4.03
CA MET A 227 11.24 -8.01 4.57
C MET A 227 10.13 -8.96 4.10
N ILE A 228 10.20 -9.53 2.89
CA ILE A 228 9.22 -10.54 2.43
C ILE A 228 9.20 -11.76 3.36
N LYS A 229 10.35 -12.14 3.92
CA LYS A 229 10.47 -13.30 4.81
C LYS A 229 10.12 -12.97 6.25
N ILE A 230 10.46 -11.76 6.69
CA ILE A 230 10.23 -11.29 8.06
C ILE A 230 8.76 -10.94 8.28
N PHE A 231 8.11 -10.30 7.31
CA PHE A 231 6.75 -9.79 7.49
C PHE A 231 5.72 -10.88 7.82
N PRO A 232 5.67 -12.03 7.13
CA PRO A 232 4.77 -13.13 7.48
C PRO A 232 4.97 -13.66 8.90
N PHE A 233 6.22 -13.68 9.39
CA PHE A 233 6.52 -14.08 10.76
C PHE A 233 5.94 -13.08 11.76
N ILE A 234 6.15 -11.78 11.54
CA ILE A 234 5.53 -10.73 12.37
C ILE A 234 4.02 -10.85 12.31
N THR A 235 3.44 -11.00 11.12
CA THR A 235 2.00 -11.18 10.94
C THR A 235 1.47 -12.39 11.71
N PHE A 236 2.18 -13.51 11.70
CA PHE A 236 1.80 -14.69 12.48
C PHE A 236 1.77 -14.39 13.98
N PHE A 237 2.85 -13.78 14.51
CA PHE A 237 2.95 -13.41 15.92
C PHE A 237 1.89 -12.39 16.33
N VAL A 238 1.53 -11.45 15.47
CA VAL A 238 0.44 -10.51 15.74
C VAL A 238 -0.91 -11.24 15.69
N ALA A 239 -1.13 -12.07 14.67
CA ALA A 239 -2.40 -12.77 14.45
C ALA A 239 -2.78 -13.68 15.63
N ILE A 240 -1.83 -14.32 16.30
CA ILE A 240 -2.15 -15.19 17.45
C ILE A 240 -2.74 -14.44 18.66
N TYR A 241 -2.53 -13.13 18.75
CA TYR A 241 -3.07 -12.26 19.80
C TYR A 241 -4.28 -11.43 19.34
N LEU A 242 -4.71 -11.57 18.08
CA LEU A 242 -5.90 -10.88 17.57
C LEU A 242 -7.15 -11.76 17.71
N PRO A 243 -8.35 -11.15 17.76
CA PRO A 243 -9.60 -11.90 17.71
C PRO A 243 -9.69 -12.77 16.45
N GLY A 244 -10.18 -14.01 16.59
CA GLY A 244 -10.24 -14.99 15.50
C GLY A 244 -10.96 -14.48 14.25
N ALA A 245 -12.02 -13.70 14.41
CA ALA A 245 -12.73 -13.05 13.30
C ALA A 245 -11.83 -12.12 12.48
N LEU A 246 -10.94 -11.36 13.13
CA LEU A 246 -10.01 -10.46 12.44
C LEU A 246 -8.93 -11.23 11.69
N VAL A 247 -8.46 -12.34 12.27
CA VAL A 247 -7.52 -13.26 11.61
C VAL A 247 -8.18 -13.92 10.39
N LEU A 248 -9.44 -14.34 10.51
CA LEU A 248 -10.21 -14.92 9.40
C LEU A 248 -10.38 -13.91 8.26
N TYR A 249 -10.78 -12.68 8.58
CA TYR A 249 -10.87 -11.60 7.60
C TYR A 249 -9.53 -11.41 6.87
N TYR A 250 -8.43 -11.33 7.63
CA TYR A 250 -7.11 -11.15 7.03
C TYR A 250 -6.74 -12.32 6.11
N ALA A 251 -6.97 -13.56 6.54
CA ALA A 251 -6.72 -14.76 5.74
C ALA A 251 -7.55 -14.76 4.45
N ALA A 252 -8.86 -14.53 4.54
CA ALA A 252 -9.76 -14.48 3.39
C ALA A 252 -9.35 -13.34 2.43
N SER A 253 -9.03 -12.17 2.97
CA SER A 253 -8.63 -10.99 2.21
C SER A 253 -7.31 -11.22 1.46
N SER A 254 -6.32 -11.82 2.11
CA SER A 254 -5.05 -12.20 1.47
C SER A 254 -5.24 -13.33 0.46
N GLY A 255 -6.10 -14.31 0.73
CA GLY A 255 -6.43 -15.38 -0.22
C GLY A 255 -7.05 -14.84 -1.51
N VAL A 256 -8.06 -13.97 -1.39
CA VAL A 256 -8.65 -13.30 -2.56
C VAL A 256 -7.59 -12.46 -3.28
N ALA A 257 -6.77 -11.72 -2.56
CA ALA A 257 -5.72 -10.92 -3.18
C ALA A 257 -4.70 -11.76 -3.95
N VAL A 258 -4.30 -12.93 -3.45
CA VAL A 258 -3.41 -13.86 -4.15
C VAL A 258 -4.01 -14.28 -5.49
N ILE A 259 -5.31 -14.59 -5.51
CA ILE A 259 -6.04 -14.95 -6.73
C ILE A 259 -6.10 -13.74 -7.68
N GLN A 260 -6.51 -12.59 -7.16
CA GLN A 260 -6.63 -11.34 -7.90
C GLN A 260 -5.30 -10.94 -8.56
N GLN A 261 -4.21 -10.98 -7.79
CA GLN A 261 -2.86 -10.67 -8.24
C GLN A 261 -2.40 -11.65 -9.31
N LYS A 262 -2.63 -12.94 -9.13
CA LYS A 262 -2.27 -13.94 -10.14
C LYS A 262 -2.98 -13.68 -11.48
N ILE A 263 -4.28 -13.35 -11.44
CA ILE A 263 -5.07 -13.08 -12.66
C ILE A 263 -4.60 -11.79 -13.36
N VAL A 264 -4.45 -10.69 -12.63
CA VAL A 264 -4.02 -9.40 -13.22
C VAL A 264 -2.57 -9.48 -13.68
N LEU A 265 -1.70 -10.08 -12.88
CA LEU A 265 -0.29 -10.17 -13.20
C LEU A 265 -0.03 -11.07 -14.41
N GLY A 266 -0.80 -12.14 -14.61
CA GLY A 266 -0.72 -12.96 -15.82
C GLY A 266 -1.21 -12.23 -17.08
N ARG A 267 -2.38 -11.60 -17.03
CA ARG A 267 -3.02 -10.98 -18.22
C ARG A 267 -2.21 -9.86 -18.86
N ASP A 268 -1.69 -8.89 -18.10
CA ASP A 268 -0.92 -7.81 -18.76
C ASP A 268 0.50 -8.25 -19.20
N ILE A 269 0.95 -9.49 -18.90
CA ILE A 269 2.19 -10.02 -19.54
C ILE A 269 1.87 -10.40 -20.98
N GLU A 270 0.77 -11.13 -21.18
CA GLU A 270 0.22 -11.48 -22.48
C GLU A 270 -0.07 -10.23 -23.33
N GLU A 271 -0.70 -9.19 -22.74
CA GLU A 271 -0.91 -7.91 -23.46
C GLU A 271 0.39 -7.19 -23.86
N MET A 272 1.48 -7.32 -23.08
CA MET A 272 2.77 -6.72 -23.43
C MET A 272 3.54 -7.55 -24.48
N GLU A 273 3.43 -8.88 -24.42
CA GLU A 273 3.95 -9.81 -25.44
C GLU A 273 3.22 -9.60 -26.76
N ASP A 274 1.88 -9.50 -26.76
CA ASP A 274 1.07 -9.21 -27.95
C ASP A 274 1.42 -7.86 -28.58
N LEU A 275 1.75 -6.84 -27.77
CA LEU A 275 2.18 -5.53 -28.28
C LEU A 275 3.64 -5.53 -28.78
N ALA A 276 4.47 -6.44 -28.28
CA ALA A 276 5.85 -6.62 -28.73
C ALA A 276 5.94 -7.49 -29.99
N ASP A 277 5.06 -8.49 -30.13
CA ASP A 277 4.98 -9.43 -31.25
C ASP A 277 4.07 -8.94 -32.37
N ALA A 278 3.21 -7.94 -32.12
CA ALA A 278 2.46 -7.29 -33.19
C ALA A 278 3.43 -6.61 -34.18
N PRO A 279 3.37 -6.93 -35.49
CA PRO A 279 4.16 -6.23 -36.48
C PRO A 279 3.87 -4.73 -36.39
N ASN A 280 4.92 -3.92 -36.26
CA ASN A 280 4.91 -2.47 -36.10
C ASN A 280 3.91 -1.79 -37.04
N THR A 281 2.66 -1.68 -36.60
CA THR A 281 1.63 -0.94 -37.31
C THR A 281 1.19 0.18 -36.36
N PRO A 282 1.59 1.43 -36.62
CA PRO A 282 1.31 2.52 -35.71
C PRO A 282 -0.21 2.79 -35.71
N LYS A 283 -0.89 2.39 -34.62
CA LYS A 283 -2.27 2.83 -34.36
C LYS A 283 -2.24 4.33 -34.05
N LYS A 284 -2.83 5.12 -34.95
CA LYS A 284 -3.07 6.57 -34.78
C LYS A 284 -3.71 6.85 -33.42
N LYS A 285 -2.98 7.54 -32.54
CA LYS A 285 -3.54 8.21 -31.36
C LYS A 285 -4.39 9.42 -31.83
N PRO A 286 -5.51 9.75 -31.15
CA PRO A 286 -6.23 11.00 -31.41
C PRO A 286 -5.32 12.19 -31.10
N GLN A 287 -5.13 13.08 -32.07
CA GLN A 287 -4.33 14.30 -31.94
C GLN A 287 -4.91 15.21 -30.84
N LYS A 288 -4.09 15.58 -29.86
CA LYS A 288 -4.25 16.81 -29.08
C LYS A 288 -3.25 17.85 -29.63
N PRO A 289 -3.58 19.16 -29.60
CA PRO A 289 -2.79 20.19 -30.27
C PRO A 289 -1.39 20.32 -29.68
N ALA A 290 -0.44 20.65 -30.55
CA ALA A 290 0.99 20.66 -30.31
C ALA A 290 1.44 21.61 -29.18
N THR A 291 2.26 21.09 -28.28
CA THR A 291 3.15 21.84 -27.39
C THR A 291 4.58 21.60 -27.88
N PRO A 292 5.51 22.59 -27.82
CA PRO A 292 6.82 22.46 -28.45
C PRO A 292 7.62 21.27 -27.90
N GLU A 293 8.27 20.59 -28.83
CA GLU A 293 9.07 19.37 -28.67
C GLU A 293 10.16 19.58 -27.61
N VAL A 294 10.04 18.85 -26.49
CA VAL A 294 11.06 18.81 -25.44
C VAL A 294 12.06 17.73 -25.81
N ALA A 295 13.31 18.14 -26.10
CA ALA A 295 14.42 17.25 -26.40
C ALA A 295 14.55 16.11 -25.37
N THR A 296 14.81 14.90 -25.86
CA THR A 296 14.96 13.68 -25.05
C THR A 296 16.13 13.78 -24.08
N ALA A 297 16.04 13.07 -22.94
CA ALA A 297 17.09 13.04 -21.92
C ALA A 297 18.48 12.62 -22.45
N GLU A 298 18.54 11.87 -23.55
CA GLU A 298 19.80 11.57 -24.25
C GLU A 298 20.40 12.79 -24.97
N GLN A 299 19.58 13.61 -25.63
CA GLN A 299 20.02 14.81 -26.34
C GLN A 299 20.48 15.91 -25.38
N ARG A 300 19.88 15.99 -24.18
CA ARG A 300 20.35 16.91 -23.12
C ARG A 300 21.66 16.48 -22.47
N ALA A 301 21.91 15.17 -22.42
CA ALA A 301 23.16 14.64 -21.87
C ALA A 301 24.35 14.95 -22.78
N GLU A 302 24.19 14.88 -24.11
CA GLU A 302 25.24 15.28 -25.06
C GLU A 302 25.57 16.78 -24.99
N SER A 303 24.56 17.65 -24.84
CA SER A 303 24.78 19.10 -24.73
C SER A 303 25.45 19.56 -23.42
N ALA A 304 25.48 18.71 -22.40
CA ALA A 304 26.07 19.06 -21.10
C ALA A 304 27.59 18.85 -21.06
N ASP A 305 28.15 18.03 -21.95
CA ASP A 305 29.60 17.80 -22.06
C ASP A 305 30.33 18.96 -22.78
N GLU A 306 29.61 19.86 -23.48
CA GLU A 306 30.19 21.01 -24.21
C GLU A 306 30.33 22.30 -23.37
N ALA A 307 29.81 22.36 -22.13
CA ALA A 307 29.95 23.55 -21.30
C ALA A 307 31.32 23.57 -20.57
N GLU A 308 32.32 24.12 -21.25
CA GLU A 308 33.68 24.33 -20.76
C GLU A 308 33.72 25.14 -19.44
N VAL A 309 34.51 24.63 -18.49
CA VAL A 309 34.68 25.15 -17.13
C VAL A 309 35.49 26.46 -17.17
N ILE A 310 34.85 27.61 -16.94
CA ILE A 310 35.56 28.84 -16.55
C ILE A 310 35.68 28.85 -15.02
N SER A 311 36.87 28.52 -14.53
CA SER A 311 37.25 28.66 -13.14
C SER A 311 37.88 30.04 -12.88
N GLU A 312 37.19 30.91 -12.14
CA GLU A 312 37.85 32.01 -11.43
C GLU A 312 37.36 32.08 -9.97
N PRO A 313 38.25 32.08 -8.97
CA PRO A 313 37.88 32.27 -7.57
C PRO A 313 37.72 33.77 -7.24
N PRO A 314 36.77 34.17 -6.37
CA PRO A 314 36.58 35.58 -6.04
C PRO A 314 37.67 36.08 -5.07
N THR A 315 38.30 37.20 -5.41
CA THR A 315 39.28 37.92 -4.57
C THR A 315 38.56 38.85 -3.58
N PRO A 316 39.03 39.03 -2.33
CA PRO A 316 38.34 39.86 -1.34
C PRO A 316 38.81 41.32 -1.37
N THR A 317 37.89 42.29 -1.59
CA THR A 317 38.23 43.71 -1.49
C THR A 317 37.17 44.56 -0.75
N GLN A 318 37.53 44.89 0.49
CA GLN A 318 37.42 46.15 1.24
C GLN A 318 36.12 46.99 1.31
N LYS A 319 35.75 47.30 2.56
CA LYS A 319 34.83 48.37 3.01
C LYS A 319 35.30 49.75 2.55
N ALA A 320 34.39 50.60 2.07
CA ALA A 320 34.52 52.05 2.12
C ALA A 320 33.16 52.76 2.29
N GLN A 321 33.20 53.88 3.01
CA GLN A 321 32.12 54.59 3.70
C GLN A 321 31.15 55.36 2.79
N LYS A 322 29.90 55.54 3.24
CA LYS A 322 28.94 56.51 2.67
C LYS A 322 29.06 57.87 3.38
N PRO A 323 29.11 59.00 2.66
CA PRO A 323 29.02 60.32 3.26
C PRO A 323 27.57 60.78 3.47
N ASN A 324 27.48 61.59 4.51
CA ASN A 324 26.34 62.18 5.18
C ASN A 324 25.68 63.28 4.33
N THR A 325 24.35 63.33 4.24
CA THR A 325 23.63 64.55 3.85
C THR A 325 22.51 64.87 4.85
N ARG A 326 22.73 65.97 5.59
CA ARG A 326 21.75 66.67 6.41
C ARG A 326 20.70 67.34 5.53
N LYS A 327 19.42 67.28 5.91
CA LYS A 327 18.50 68.42 5.80
C LYS A 327 17.59 68.51 7.04
N SER A 328 17.59 69.72 7.59
CA SER A 328 16.91 70.21 8.78
C SER A 328 15.41 70.44 8.53
N GLY A 329 14.57 70.26 9.56
CA GLY A 329 13.12 70.51 9.43
C GLY A 329 12.25 70.34 10.68
N ARG A 330 12.56 71.06 11.76
CA ARG A 330 11.62 71.71 12.72
C ARG A 330 10.47 70.92 13.42
N LYS A 331 10.58 70.96 14.76
CA LYS A 331 9.60 71.42 15.80
C LYS A 331 8.48 70.49 16.35
N LYS A 332 8.62 70.29 17.67
CA LYS A 332 7.66 70.55 18.80
C LYS A 332 6.69 69.44 19.29
N LYS A 333 6.95 69.07 20.56
CA LYS A 333 6.04 69.02 21.75
C LYS A 333 4.98 67.91 21.90
N GLY A 334 5.00 67.30 23.10
CA GLY A 334 3.85 66.73 23.83
C GLY A 334 4.04 65.26 24.19
N ARG A 335 4.58 64.89 25.38
CA ARG A 335 3.81 64.58 26.61
C ARG A 335 2.51 63.82 26.36
N ARG A 336 2.52 62.49 26.54
CA ARG A 336 2.01 61.79 27.73
C ARG A 336 2.45 60.34 27.72
#